data_AF-A0A836ZSR5-F1
#
_entry.id   AF-A0A836ZSR5-F1
#
_cell.length_a   1.000
_cell.length_b   1.000
_cell.length_c   1.000
_cell.angle_alpha   90.00
_cell.angle_beta   90.00
_cell.angle_gamma   90.00
#
_symmetry.space_group_name_H-M   'P 1'
#
loop_
_entity.id
_entity.type
_entity.pdbx_description
1 polymer ?
#
loop_
_entity_poly.entity_id
_entity_poly.type
_entity_poly.pdbx_seq_one_letter_code
_entity_poly.pdbx_strand_id
1 'polypeptide(L)'
;MYSRSSEPVQFERDCDAVMVPQGDSVTLPAGSYGYITQALGGSYTVFVEGNLFRIAGKDGDAIGKEPPPGLELPANASDEEVEALVWQQLRT
;
A
#
# COMPACT_ATOMS: atom_id res chain seq x y z
N MET A 1 -14.17 0.78 20.88
CA MET A 1 -15.36 1.00 20.02
C MET A 1 -14.82 1.27 18.62
N TYR A 2 -14.69 0.23 17.79
CA TYR A 2 -14.09 0.38 16.46
C TYR A 2 -15.11 0.98 15.49
N SER A 3 -14.70 2.04 14.79
CA SER A 3 -15.51 2.78 13.84
C SER A 3 -16.10 1.84 12.77
N ARG A 4 -17.33 2.13 12.33
CA ARG A 4 -18.05 1.48 11.21
C ARG A 4 -17.36 1.69 9.83
N SER A 5 -16.08 2.06 9.80
CA SER A 5 -15.32 2.41 8.59
C SER A 5 -14.17 1.46 8.28
N SER A 6 -14.05 0.34 8.99
CA SER A 6 -12.99 -0.65 8.76
C SER A 6 -13.47 -1.68 7.72
N GLU A 7 -12.74 -1.76 6.61
CA GLU A 7 -13.07 -2.68 5.52
C GLU A 7 -12.38 -4.03 5.77
N PRO A 8 -13.12 -5.15 5.90
CA PRO A 8 -12.51 -6.46 6.09
C PRO A 8 -11.70 -6.86 4.86
N VAL A 9 -10.58 -7.52 5.10
CA VAL A 9 -9.66 -7.95 4.05
C VAL A 9 -9.15 -9.37 4.32
N GLN A 10 -8.99 -10.13 3.25
CA GLN A 10 -8.23 -11.37 3.22
C GLN A 10 -7.07 -11.20 2.25
N PHE A 11 -5.88 -11.66 2.62
CA PHE A 11 -4.72 -11.60 1.75
C PHE A 11 -4.83 -12.69 0.66
N GLU A 12 -4.80 -12.30 -0.61
CA GLU A 12 -4.91 -13.22 -1.75
C GLU A 12 -3.57 -13.89 -2.09
N ARG A 13 -2.47 -13.24 -1.72
CA ARG A 13 -1.10 -13.73 -1.86
C ARG A 13 -0.23 -13.27 -0.69
N ASP A 14 0.96 -13.83 -0.58
CA ASP A 14 1.99 -13.32 0.31
C ASP A 14 2.31 -11.86 -0.06
N CYS A 15 2.42 -11.01 0.96
CA CYS A 15 2.56 -9.58 0.80
C CYS A 15 3.64 -9.03 1.72
N ASP A 16 4.60 -8.31 1.15
CA ASP A 16 5.54 -7.53 1.92
C ASP A 16 4.81 -6.37 2.60
N ALA A 17 5.08 -6.18 3.88
CA ALA A 17 4.51 -5.15 4.69
C ALA A 17 5.53 -4.62 5.71
N VAL A 18 5.25 -3.43 6.24
CA VAL A 18 6.07 -2.78 7.25
C VAL A 18 5.25 -2.64 8.52
N MET A 19 5.73 -3.17 9.64
CA MET A 19 5.06 -3.06 10.92
C MET A 19 5.04 -1.59 11.40
N VAL A 20 3.91 -1.14 11.93
CA VAL A 20 3.72 0.23 12.44
C VAL A 20 3.54 0.19 13.95
N PRO A 21 4.28 1.01 14.74
CA PRO A 21 5.23 2.05 14.32
C PRO A 21 6.69 1.57 14.13
N GLN A 22 7.00 0.30 14.39
CA GLN A 22 8.38 -0.20 14.53
C GLN A 22 9.23 -0.06 13.26
N GLY A 23 8.63 -0.19 12.09
CA GLY A 23 9.33 -0.10 10.80
C GLY A 23 9.91 -1.42 10.30
N ASP A 24 9.71 -2.53 11.01
CA ASP A 24 10.23 -3.84 10.60
C ASP A 24 9.53 -4.37 9.34
N SER A 25 10.31 -4.82 8.37
CA SER A 25 9.79 -5.50 7.17
C SER A 25 9.41 -6.94 7.52
N VAL A 26 8.18 -7.30 7.18
CA VAL A 26 7.63 -8.64 7.36
C VAL A 26 6.87 -9.06 6.12
N THR A 27 6.69 -10.37 5.94
CA THR A 27 5.79 -10.91 4.92
C THR A 27 4.53 -11.41 5.60
N LEU A 28 3.38 -10.86 5.23
CA LEU A 28 2.07 -11.36 5.65
C LEU A 28 1.66 -12.49 4.72
N PRO A 29 1.35 -13.69 5.25
CA PRO A 29 1.04 -14.84 4.40
C PRO A 29 -0.33 -14.72 3.74
N ALA A 30 -0.46 -15.35 2.57
CA ALA A 30 -1.75 -15.54 1.92
C ALA A 30 -2.75 -16.20 2.90
N GLY A 31 -3.99 -15.75 2.86
CA GLY A 31 -5.05 -16.20 3.75
C GLY A 31 -5.08 -15.51 5.12
N SER A 32 -4.13 -14.63 5.44
CA SER A 32 -4.26 -13.75 6.61
C SER A 32 -5.53 -12.89 6.52
N TYR A 33 -6.18 -12.68 7.66
CA TYR A 33 -7.39 -11.86 7.78
C TYR A 33 -7.14 -10.63 8.64
N GLY A 34 -7.74 -9.52 8.24
CA GLY A 34 -7.66 -8.27 8.98
C GLY A 34 -8.66 -7.25 8.50
N TYR A 35 -8.35 -5.99 8.79
CA TYR A 35 -9.15 -4.86 8.34
C TYR A 35 -8.27 -3.75 7.81
N ILE A 36 -8.64 -3.15 6.67
CA ILE A 36 -8.05 -1.91 6.19
C ILE A 36 -8.57 -0.78 7.10
N THR A 37 -7.65 -0.08 7.75
CA THR A 37 -7.96 1.04 8.64
C THR A 37 -7.79 2.38 7.93
N GLN A 38 -6.89 2.45 6.95
CA GLN A 38 -6.64 3.63 6.13
C GLN A 38 -6.21 3.22 4.72
N ALA A 39 -6.63 3.98 3.73
CA ALA A 39 -6.15 3.91 2.35
C ALA A 39 -5.73 5.32 1.92
N LEU A 40 -4.43 5.52 1.74
CA LEU A 40 -3.83 6.81 1.42
C LEU A 40 -3.00 6.65 0.15
N GLY A 41 -3.62 6.80 -1.02
CA GLY A 41 -3.01 6.94 -2.36
C GLY A 41 -1.85 5.99 -2.73
N GLY A 42 -0.71 6.14 -2.07
CA GLY A 42 0.46 5.28 -2.19
C GLY A 42 0.61 4.18 -1.13
N SER A 43 -0.33 3.98 -0.21
CA SER A 43 -0.26 2.89 0.77
C SER A 43 -1.59 2.54 1.44
N TYR A 44 -1.64 1.35 2.03
CA TYR A 44 -2.74 0.86 2.85
C TYR A 44 -2.23 0.53 4.24
N THR A 45 -3.01 0.88 5.27
CA THR A 45 -2.76 0.41 6.63
C THR A 45 -3.77 -0.68 6.96
N VAL A 46 -3.28 -1.86 7.34
CA VAL A 46 -4.10 -3.00 7.75
C VAL A 46 -3.87 -3.33 9.21
N PHE A 47 -4.91 -3.80 9.88
CA PHE A 47 -4.85 -4.35 11.22
C PHE A 47 -5.00 -5.87 11.16
N VAL A 48 -3.95 -6.60 11.55
CA VAL A 48 -3.87 -8.06 11.52
C VAL A 48 -3.32 -8.53 12.87
N GLU A 49 -4.04 -9.45 13.53
CA GLU A 49 -3.62 -10.10 14.78
C GLU A 49 -3.12 -9.13 15.88
N GLY A 50 -3.76 -7.97 16.04
CA GLY A 50 -3.39 -7.01 17.08
C GLY A 50 -2.34 -5.97 16.64
N ASN A 51 -1.79 -6.09 15.43
CA ASN A 51 -0.72 -5.24 14.92
C ASN A 51 -1.19 -4.43 13.71
N LEU A 52 -0.54 -3.28 13.49
CA LEU A 52 -0.73 -2.48 12.28
C LEU A 52 0.42 -2.74 11.31
N PHE A 53 0.07 -2.87 10.04
CA PHE A 53 1.02 -3.03 8.97
C PHE A 53 0.71 -2.05 7.84
N ARG A 54 1.75 -1.45 7.29
CA ARG A 54 1.70 -0.63 6.08
C ARG A 54 2.05 -1.51 4.88
N ILE A 55 1.16 -1.53 3.90
CA ILE A 55 1.34 -2.16 2.58
C ILE A 55 1.58 -1.05 1.56
N ALA A 56 2.52 -1.25 0.65
CA ALA A 56 2.76 -0.29 -0.43
C ALA A 56 1.57 -0.28 -1.41
N GLY A 57 1.26 0.87 -2.01
CA GLY A 57 0.13 0.98 -2.95
C GLY A 57 0.23 -0.01 -4.11
N LYS A 58 1.44 -0.23 -4.64
CA LYS A 58 1.72 -1.21 -5.70
C LYS A 58 1.34 -2.66 -5.34
N ASP A 59 1.24 -2.98 -4.05
CA ASP A 59 0.90 -4.28 -3.51
C ASP A 59 -0.57 -4.35 -3.06
N GLY A 60 -1.39 -3.37 -3.48
CA GLY A 60 -2.82 -3.34 -3.18
C GLY A 60 -3.57 -4.57 -3.68
N ASP A 61 -3.09 -5.22 -4.73
CA ASP A 61 -3.67 -6.45 -5.27
C ASP A 61 -3.68 -7.57 -4.23
N ALA A 62 -2.69 -7.61 -3.33
CA ALA A 62 -2.63 -8.62 -2.27
C ALA A 62 -3.82 -8.52 -1.29
N ILE A 63 -4.48 -7.37 -1.23
CA ILE A 63 -5.63 -7.08 -0.36
C ILE A 63 -6.92 -6.78 -1.15
N GLY A 64 -6.98 -7.21 -2.41
CA GLY A 64 -8.15 -7.02 -3.27
C GLY A 64 -8.40 -5.56 -3.70
N LYS A 65 -7.36 -4.72 -3.67
CA LYS A 65 -7.40 -3.34 -4.17
C LYS A 65 -6.70 -3.25 -5.52
N GLU A 66 -7.19 -2.34 -6.36
CA GLU A 66 -6.50 -2.03 -7.61
C GLU A 66 -5.24 -1.20 -7.28
N PRO A 67 -4.04 -1.68 -7.63
CA PRO A 67 -2.82 -0.90 -7.44
C PRO A 67 -2.91 0.41 -8.24
N PRO A 68 -2.40 1.54 -7.70
CA PRO A 68 -2.32 2.76 -8.49
C PRO A 68 -1.42 2.52 -9.70
N PRO A 69 -1.71 3.16 -10.85
CA PRO A 69 -0.88 3.03 -12.03
C PRO A 69 0.57 3.38 -11.70
N GLY A 70 1.48 2.51 -12.16
CA GLY A 70 2.91 2.74 -12.00
C GLY A 70 3.33 4.03 -12.69
N LEU A 71 4.35 4.68 -12.13
CA LEU A 71 5.04 5.76 -12.81
C LEU A 71 5.93 5.17 -13.90
N GLU A 72 5.64 5.50 -15.15
CA GLU A 72 6.48 5.13 -16.29
C GLU A 72 7.31 6.33 -16.73
N LEU A 73 8.63 6.14 -16.77
CA LEU A 73 9.57 7.10 -17.36
C LEU A 73 10.18 6.48 -18.61
N PRO A 74 10.23 7.21 -19.74
CA PRO A 74 11.00 6.77 -20.88
C PRO A 74 12.49 6.62 -20.51
N ALA A 75 13.16 5.62 -21.08
CA ALA A 75 14.57 5.33 -20.77
C ALA A 75 15.53 6.50 -21.08
N ASN A 76 15.10 7.42 -21.93
CA ASN A 76 15.80 8.63 -22.34
C ASN A 76 15.08 9.90 -21.85
N ALA A 77 14.35 9.82 -20.73
CA ALA A 77 13.67 10.97 -20.14
C ALA A 77 14.67 12.12 -19.86
N SER A 78 14.29 13.33 -20.20
CA SER A 78 15.03 14.52 -19.79
C SER A 78 14.78 14.84 -18.31
N ASP A 79 15.65 15.66 -17.71
CA ASP A 79 15.48 16.14 -16.33
C ASP A 79 14.13 16.85 -16.13
N GLU A 80 13.66 17.57 -17.15
CA GLU A 80 12.36 18.26 -17.14
C GLU A 80 11.18 17.28 -17.12
N GLU A 81 11.27 16.17 -17.84
CA GLU A 81 10.25 15.12 -17.86
C GLU A 81 10.21 14.36 -16.53
N VAL A 82 11.39 14.12 -15.91
CA VAL A 82 11.49 13.55 -14.56
C VAL A 82 10.87 14.49 -13.54
N GLU A 83 11.21 15.78 -13.58
CA GLU A 83 10.65 16.77 -12.65
C GLU A 83 9.12 16.88 -12.77
N ALA A 84 8.61 16.93 -14.01
CA ALA A 84 7.16 16.97 -14.26
C ALA A 84 6.44 15.75 -13.65
N LEU A 85 7.02 14.56 -13.77
CA LEU A 85 6.46 13.34 -13.22
C LEU A 85 6.49 13.31 -11.68
N VAL A 86 7.58 13.77 -11.07
CA VAL A 86 7.68 13.92 -9.60
C VAL A 86 6.60 14.85 -9.08
N TRP A 87 6.39 16.01 -9.73
CA TRP A 87 5.33 16.94 -9.35
C TRP A 87 3.93 16.38 -9.54
N GLN A 88 3.72 15.54 -10.55
CA GLN A 88 2.45 14.85 -10.74
C GLN A 88 2.16 13.89 -9.56
N GLN A 89 3.17 13.14 -9.11
CA GLN A 89 3.02 12.20 -7.99
C GLN A 89 2.78 12.89 -6.64
N LEU A 90 3.41 14.04 -6.38
CA LEU A 90 3.25 14.75 -5.10
C LEU A 90 1.87 15.41 -4.93
N ARG A 91 1.07 15.52 -5.99
CA ARG A 91 -0.28 16.11 -5.96
C ARG A 91 -1.38 15.12 -5.54
N THR A 92 -1.10 13.82 -5.52
CA THR A 92 -2.04 12.75 -5.17
C THR A 92 -1.87 12.30 -3.73
#